data_AF-A0A074TCQ5-F1
#
_entry.id   AF-A0A074TCQ5-F1
#
_cell.length_a   1.000
_cell.length_b   1.000
_cell.length_c   1.000
_cell.angle_alpha   90.00
_cell.angle_beta   90.00
_cell.angle_gamma   90.00
#
_symmetry.space_group_name_H-M   'P 1'
#
loop_
_entity.id
_entity.type
_entity.pdbx_description
1 polymer ?
#
loop_
_entity_poly.entity_id
_entity_poly.type
_entity_poly.pdbx_seq_one_letter_code
_entity_poly.pdbx_strand_id
1 'polypeptide(L)'
;MCIDWGVSIRGACGALRFDTSTFHYKSRRTDQAAVERRIKEICETRVRYGYRRVHVLLRREGWTINMKKTRRIYNELGLQLRNKHPKRRVKAKLREDRQEAIGPNDVWAMDFVHDQLAMGKKLRILTVVDTHSRLCPAADPRFAYRGEDVVQTLEKVCAKLGYPKTIRVDNVLRREEFAV
;
A
#
# COMPACT_ATOMS: atom_id res chain seq x y z
N MET A 1 -50.03 -1.11 -33.06
CA MET A 1 -51.43 -1.19 -33.51
C MET A 1 -51.84 -2.65 -33.47
N CYS A 2 -52.84 -3.04 -32.65
CA CYS A 2 -53.60 -4.28 -32.87
C CYS A 2 -54.60 -4.07 -34.03
N ILE A 3 -54.20 -3.33 -35.07
CA ILE A 3 -55.09 -2.88 -36.15
C ILE A 3 -55.13 -3.90 -37.29
N ASP A 4 -54.06 -4.68 -37.50
CA ASP A 4 -54.06 -5.80 -38.45
C ASP A 4 -55.04 -6.93 -38.07
N TRP A 5 -55.45 -7.01 -36.81
CA TRP A 5 -56.32 -8.08 -36.29
C TRP A 5 -57.69 -7.57 -35.80
N GLY A 6 -57.97 -6.26 -35.89
CA GLY A 6 -59.26 -5.67 -35.49
C GLY A 6 -59.62 -5.77 -33.99
N VAL A 7 -58.66 -6.12 -33.12
CA VAL A 7 -58.91 -6.32 -31.69
C VAL A 7 -58.48 -5.10 -30.87
N SER A 8 -59.31 -4.70 -29.89
CA SER A 8 -58.93 -3.64 -28.96
C SER A 8 -57.73 -4.03 -28.08
N ILE A 9 -56.91 -3.06 -27.69
CA ILE A 9 -55.75 -3.29 -26.80
C ILE A 9 -56.17 -4.02 -25.51
N ARG A 10 -57.34 -3.68 -24.95
CA ARG A 10 -57.92 -4.38 -23.78
C ARG A 10 -58.23 -5.85 -24.09
N GLY A 11 -58.83 -6.14 -25.24
CA GLY A 11 -59.14 -7.51 -25.67
C GLY A 11 -57.88 -8.35 -25.89
N ALA A 12 -56.86 -7.79 -26.55
CA ALA A 12 -55.60 -8.48 -26.77
C ALA A 12 -54.83 -8.74 -25.46
N CYS A 13 -54.77 -7.74 -24.57
CA CYS A 13 -54.15 -7.88 -23.25
C CYS A 13 -54.90 -8.92 -22.38
N GLY A 14 -56.23 -8.93 -22.41
CA GLY A 14 -57.05 -9.92 -21.71
C GLY A 14 -56.80 -11.35 -22.20
N ALA A 15 -56.74 -11.56 -23.52
CA ALA A 15 -56.45 -12.87 -24.11
C ALA A 15 -55.05 -13.39 -23.74
N LEU A 16 -54.06 -12.50 -23.71
CA LEU A 16 -52.68 -12.82 -23.34
C LEU A 16 -52.44 -12.87 -21.81
N ARG A 17 -53.47 -12.61 -20.99
CA ARG A 17 -53.36 -12.42 -19.53
C ARG A 17 -52.25 -11.43 -19.16
N PHE A 18 -52.10 -10.38 -19.96
CA PHE A 18 -51.12 -9.33 -19.80
C PHE A 18 -51.82 -8.07 -19.32
N ASP A 19 -51.20 -7.32 -18.40
CA ASP A 19 -51.83 -6.13 -17.86
C ASP A 19 -51.72 -4.93 -18.81
N THR A 20 -52.84 -4.22 -19.00
CA THR A 20 -52.90 -3.07 -19.91
C THR A 20 -51.99 -1.91 -19.50
N SER A 21 -51.74 -1.71 -18.20
CA SER A 21 -50.81 -0.68 -17.71
C SER A 21 -49.37 -1.00 -18.12
N THR A 22 -49.01 -2.28 -18.17
CA THR A 22 -47.69 -2.73 -18.65
C THR A 22 -47.54 -2.52 -20.15
N PHE A 23 -48.62 -2.71 -20.92
CA PHE A 23 -48.63 -2.41 -22.36
C PHE A 23 -48.41 -0.92 -22.65
N HIS A 24 -49.01 -0.05 -21.84
CA HIS A 24 -48.85 1.40 -21.97
C HIS A 24 -47.57 1.95 -21.33
N TYR A 25 -46.86 1.13 -20.54
CA TYR A 25 -45.65 1.55 -19.87
C TYR A 25 -44.53 1.89 -20.86
N LYS A 26 -44.10 3.15 -20.84
CA LYS A 26 -42.89 3.60 -21.53
C LYS A 26 -41.73 3.69 -20.54
N SER A 27 -40.68 2.94 -20.80
CA SER A 27 -39.44 2.96 -20.01
C SER A 27 -38.86 4.37 -19.93
N ARG A 28 -38.70 4.89 -18.71
CA ARG A 28 -38.07 6.20 -18.43
C ARG A 28 -36.58 6.09 -18.12
N ARG A 29 -35.87 5.16 -18.76
CA ARG A 29 -34.42 5.00 -18.54
C ARG A 29 -33.69 6.24 -19.07
N THR A 30 -33.10 7.02 -18.17
CA THR A 30 -32.19 8.12 -18.53
C THR A 30 -31.03 7.57 -19.33
N ASP A 31 -30.62 8.29 -20.38
CA ASP A 31 -29.54 7.91 -21.29
C ASP A 31 -28.24 7.65 -20.51
N GLN A 32 -27.95 6.37 -20.31
CA GLN A 32 -26.79 5.91 -19.53
C GLN A 32 -25.49 6.16 -20.30
N ALA A 33 -25.55 6.19 -21.63
CA ALA A 33 -24.39 6.34 -22.51
C ALA A 33 -23.72 7.72 -22.36
N ALA A 34 -24.51 8.79 -22.17
CA ALA A 34 -23.98 10.14 -21.99
C ALA A 34 -23.18 10.27 -20.68
N VAL A 35 -23.69 9.67 -19.60
CA VAL A 35 -23.02 9.64 -18.29
C VAL A 35 -21.73 8.83 -18.34
N GLU A 36 -21.78 7.66 -19.00
CA GLU A 36 -20.61 6.80 -19.17
C GLU A 36 -19.49 7.50 -19.92
N ARG A 37 -19.82 8.17 -21.03
CA ARG A 37 -18.86 8.94 -21.82
C ARG A 37 -18.20 10.03 -20.98
N ARG A 38 -19.00 10.79 -20.22
CA ARG A 38 -18.46 11.86 -19.39
C ARG A 38 -17.56 11.34 -18.25
N ILE A 39 -17.92 10.21 -17.65
CA ILE A 39 -17.08 9.55 -16.65
C ILE A 39 -15.72 9.15 -17.25
N LYS A 40 -15.70 8.62 -18.47
CA LYS A 40 -14.44 8.28 -19.17
C LYS A 40 -13.57 9.51 -19.40
N GLU A 41 -14.13 10.59 -19.94
CA GLU A 41 -13.39 11.86 -20.18
C GLU A 41 -12.75 12.43 -18.91
N ILE A 42 -13.48 12.41 -17.79
CA ILE A 42 -12.96 12.85 -16.49
C ILE A 42 -11.80 11.97 -16.03
N CYS A 43 -11.92 10.65 -16.21
CA CYS A 43 -10.91 9.69 -15.77
C CYS A 43 -9.67 9.68 -16.67
N GLU A 44 -9.81 9.96 -17.97
CA GLU A 44 -8.70 10.15 -18.91
C GLU A 44 -7.87 11.38 -18.52
N THR A 45 -8.53 12.49 -18.22
CA THR A 45 -7.84 13.73 -17.82
C THR A 45 -7.22 13.61 -16.42
N ARG A 46 -7.88 12.88 -15.51
CA ARG A 46 -7.52 12.83 -14.07
C ARG A 46 -7.47 11.39 -13.55
N VAL A 47 -6.49 10.65 -14.02
CA VAL A 47 -6.28 9.20 -13.79
C VAL A 47 -6.36 8.77 -12.31
N ARG A 48 -6.04 9.63 -11.34
CA ARG A 48 -6.06 9.29 -9.89
C ARG A 48 -7.40 9.53 -9.19
N TYR A 49 -8.46 9.88 -9.91
CA TYR A 49 -9.74 10.20 -9.28
C TYR A 49 -10.57 8.94 -9.06
N GLY A 50 -10.92 8.67 -7.81
CA GLY A 50 -11.90 7.65 -7.44
C GLY A 50 -13.34 8.11 -7.74
N TYR A 51 -14.29 7.16 -7.76
CA TYR A 51 -15.71 7.42 -8.07
C TYR A 51 -16.32 8.59 -7.28
N ARG A 52 -15.91 8.81 -6.02
CA ARG A 52 -16.39 9.93 -5.18
C ARG A 52 -16.01 11.29 -5.76
N ARG A 53 -14.78 11.44 -6.26
CA ARG A 53 -14.31 12.69 -6.89
C ARG A 53 -14.97 12.91 -8.24
N VAL A 54 -15.11 11.83 -9.02
CA VAL A 54 -15.84 11.86 -10.30
C VAL A 54 -17.29 12.30 -10.09
N HIS A 55 -17.97 11.77 -9.06
CA HIS A 55 -19.33 12.16 -8.72
C HIS A 55 -19.47 13.66 -8.38
N VAL A 56 -18.53 14.21 -7.61
CA VAL A 56 -18.54 15.65 -7.29
C VAL A 56 -18.39 16.50 -8.56
N LEU A 57 -17.54 16.10 -9.50
CA LEU A 57 -17.39 16.80 -10.78
C LEU A 57 -18.67 16.74 -11.62
N LEU A 58 -19.28 15.55 -11.72
CA LEU A 58 -20.58 15.41 -12.40
C LEU A 58 -21.66 16.29 -11.77
N ARG A 59 -21.72 16.39 -10.43
CA ARG A 59 -22.67 17.28 -9.74
C ARG A 59 -22.40 18.76 -10.04
N ARG A 60 -21.14 19.18 -10.14
CA ARG A 60 -20.77 20.56 -10.50
C ARG A 60 -21.13 20.92 -11.94
N GLU A 61 -21.08 19.93 -12.83
CA GLU A 61 -21.49 20.06 -14.23
C GLU A 61 -23.02 19.99 -14.42
N GLY A 62 -23.80 19.93 -13.33
CA GLY A 62 -25.26 19.94 -13.37
C GLY A 62 -25.93 18.58 -13.49
N TRP A 63 -25.17 17.47 -13.49
CA TRP A 63 -25.77 16.13 -13.59
C TRP A 63 -26.54 15.76 -12.31
N THR A 64 -27.82 15.42 -12.45
CA THR A 64 -28.67 14.90 -11.37
C THR A 64 -28.59 13.38 -11.29
N ILE A 65 -27.45 12.86 -10.84
CA ILE A 65 -27.18 11.42 -10.73
C ILE A 65 -26.97 11.05 -9.26
N ASN A 66 -27.49 9.89 -8.85
CA ASN A 66 -27.21 9.34 -7.52
C ASN A 66 -25.78 8.79 -7.45
N MET A 67 -25.07 9.02 -6.34
CA MET A 67 -23.74 8.47 -6.05
C MET A 67 -23.66 6.95 -6.30
N LYS A 68 -24.71 6.19 -5.97
CA LYS A 68 -24.78 4.75 -6.23
C LYS A 68 -24.67 4.42 -7.73
N LYS A 69 -25.33 5.21 -8.59
CA LYS A 69 -25.27 5.05 -10.05
C LYS A 69 -23.88 5.40 -10.59
N THR A 70 -23.26 6.47 -10.09
CA THR A 70 -21.86 6.81 -10.44
C THR A 70 -20.91 5.68 -10.05
N ARG A 71 -21.03 5.12 -8.84
CA ARG A 71 -20.21 3.99 -8.39
C ARG A 71 -20.43 2.75 -9.27
N ARG A 72 -21.68 2.43 -9.62
CA ARG A 72 -22.01 1.28 -10.47
C ARG A 72 -21.34 1.40 -11.83
N ILE A 73 -21.55 2.52 -12.52
CA ILE A 73 -20.96 2.78 -13.83
C ILE A 73 -19.43 2.77 -13.76
N TYR A 74 -18.84 3.40 -12.74
CA TYR A 74 -17.40 3.41 -12.54
C TYR A 74 -16.80 2.01 -12.35
N ASN A 75 -17.53 1.11 -11.68
CA ASN A 75 -17.15 -0.29 -11.52
C ASN A 75 -17.33 -1.09 -12.82
N GLU A 76 -18.45 -0.91 -13.51
CA GLU A 76 -18.74 -1.55 -14.81
C GLU A 76 -17.69 -1.17 -15.87
N LEU A 77 -17.17 0.05 -15.83
CA LEU A 77 -16.09 0.53 -16.70
C LEU A 77 -14.69 0.07 -16.27
N GLY A 78 -14.55 -0.68 -15.17
CA GLY A 78 -13.26 -1.19 -14.69
C GLY A 78 -12.29 -0.10 -14.21
N LEU A 79 -12.79 1.11 -13.90
CA LEU A 79 -11.96 2.28 -13.57
C LEU A 79 -11.42 2.26 -12.13
N GLN A 80 -11.54 1.13 -11.43
CA GLN A 80 -11.12 1.01 -10.04
C GLN A 80 -9.63 1.27 -9.91
N LEU A 81 -9.28 2.29 -9.11
CA LEU A 81 -7.90 2.57 -8.76
C LEU A 81 -7.32 1.37 -8.02
N ARG A 82 -6.43 0.64 -8.69
CA ARG A 82 -5.64 -0.40 -8.04
C ARG A 82 -4.67 0.30 -7.10
N ASN A 83 -4.80 0.05 -5.79
CA ASN A 83 -3.76 0.43 -4.84
C ASN A 83 -2.47 -0.22 -5.34
N LYS A 84 -1.50 0.58 -5.80
CA LYS A 84 -0.13 0.09 -5.93
C LYS A 84 0.28 -0.29 -4.52
N HIS A 85 0.49 -1.59 -4.27
CA HIS A 85 1.21 -2.01 -3.08
C HIS A 85 2.46 -1.13 -2.98
N PRO A 86 2.78 -0.57 -1.80
CA PRO A 86 3.99 0.22 -1.65
C PRO A 86 5.12 -0.59 -2.25
N LYS A 87 5.84 -0.02 -3.23
CA LYS A 87 6.96 -0.68 -3.90
C LYS A 87 7.81 -1.29 -2.79
N ARG A 88 7.81 -2.62 -2.68
CA ARG A 88 8.64 -3.35 -1.74
C ARG A 88 10.04 -2.78 -1.95
N ARG A 89 10.58 -2.06 -0.95
CA ARG A 89 11.89 -1.41 -1.06
C ARG A 89 12.86 -2.48 -1.52
N VAL A 90 13.39 -2.32 -2.73
CA VAL A 90 14.35 -3.24 -3.35
C VAL A 90 15.65 -3.12 -2.56
N LYS A 91 15.72 -3.79 -1.40
CA LYS A 91 16.92 -3.88 -0.55
C LYS A 91 17.45 -5.31 -0.45
N ALA A 92 16.85 -6.25 -1.17
CA ALA A 92 17.30 -7.65 -1.20
C ALA A 92 18.41 -7.91 -2.24
N LYS A 93 18.59 -7.02 -3.24
CA LYS A 93 19.37 -7.31 -4.45
C LYS A 93 20.89 -7.10 -4.36
N LEU A 94 21.44 -6.82 -3.17
CA LEU A 94 22.89 -6.66 -2.97
C LEU A 94 23.36 -7.34 -1.67
N ARG A 95 22.82 -8.54 -1.37
CA ARG A 95 23.34 -9.42 -0.31
C ARG A 95 24.33 -10.46 -0.85
N GLU A 96 24.66 -10.41 -2.14
CA GLU A 96 25.47 -11.42 -2.84
C GLU A 96 26.97 -11.35 -2.50
N ASP A 97 27.47 -10.22 -1.98
CA ASP A 97 28.90 -10.08 -1.63
C ASP A 97 29.20 -10.38 -0.14
N ARG A 98 28.27 -10.99 0.59
CA ARG A 98 28.47 -11.26 2.02
C ARG A 98 29.32 -12.52 2.18
N GLN A 99 30.61 -12.37 2.50
CA GLN A 99 31.41 -13.49 3.00
C GLN A 99 30.82 -13.98 4.33
N GLU A 100 30.64 -15.29 4.45
CA GLU A 100 30.23 -15.94 5.70
C GLU A 100 31.42 -15.98 6.67
N ALA A 101 31.14 -15.81 7.96
CA ALA A 101 32.16 -15.93 9.00
C ALA A 101 32.59 -17.39 9.14
N ILE A 102 33.89 -17.66 9.11
CA ILE A 102 34.48 -19.01 9.14
C ILE A 102 34.91 -19.37 10.57
N GLY A 103 35.21 -18.37 11.40
CA GLY A 103 35.52 -18.52 12.82
C GLY A 103 34.92 -17.40 13.69
N PRO A 104 35.02 -17.56 15.04
CA PRO A 104 34.70 -16.49 15.98
C PRO A 104 35.50 -15.22 15.67
N ASN A 105 34.91 -14.06 15.94
CA ASN A 105 35.52 -12.74 15.65
C ASN A 105 35.86 -12.48 14.18
N ASP A 106 35.39 -13.26 13.21
CA ASP A 106 35.53 -12.87 11.80
C ASP A 106 34.63 -11.69 11.47
N VAL A 107 33.33 -11.81 11.78
CA VAL A 107 32.34 -10.79 11.48
C VAL A 107 31.43 -10.55 12.68
N TRP A 108 31.46 -9.32 13.19
CA TRP A 108 30.48 -8.84 14.15
C TRP A 108 29.37 -8.10 13.44
N ALA A 109 28.12 -8.41 13.78
CA ALA A 109 26.95 -7.65 13.37
C ALA A 109 26.58 -6.65 14.47
N MET A 110 26.51 -5.38 14.10
CA MET A 110 26.17 -4.28 15.00
C MET A 110 24.89 -3.59 14.52
N ASP A 111 23.96 -3.37 15.43
CA ASP A 111 22.68 -2.68 15.16
C ASP A 111 22.19 -1.87 16.37
N PHE A 112 21.25 -0.96 16.12
CA PHE A 112 20.56 -0.18 17.14
C PHE A 112 19.11 -0.61 17.28
N VAL A 113 18.79 -1.23 18.41
CA VAL A 113 17.40 -1.50 18.80
C VAL A 113 16.82 -0.23 19.45
N HIS A 114 15.62 0.14 19.03
CA HIS A 114 14.89 1.26 19.60
C HIS A 114 13.78 0.72 20.50
N ASP A 115 13.71 1.22 21.73
CA ASP A 115 12.70 0.83 22.70
C ASP A 115 12.19 2.06 23.48
N GLN A 116 11.16 1.87 24.31
CA GLN A 116 10.55 2.91 25.11
C GLN A 116 10.19 2.36 26.49
N LEU A 117 10.64 3.07 27.54
CA LEU A 117 10.25 2.73 28.91
C LEU A 117 8.75 2.99 29.12
N ALA A 118 8.16 2.35 30.14
CA ALA A 118 6.75 2.54 30.49
C ALA A 118 6.35 4.01 30.70
N MET A 119 7.29 4.85 31.15
CA MET A 119 7.10 6.30 31.33
C MET A 119 7.24 7.12 30.03
N GLY A 120 7.31 6.47 28.87
CA GLY A 120 7.38 7.10 27.56
C GLY A 120 8.78 7.58 27.15
N LYS A 121 9.81 7.42 27.99
CA LYS A 121 11.17 7.83 27.65
C LYS A 121 11.79 6.83 26.67
N LYS A 122 12.23 7.33 25.51
CA LYS A 122 12.85 6.51 24.45
C LYS A 122 14.26 6.10 24.84
N LEU A 123 14.62 4.87 24.49
CA LEU A 123 15.93 4.26 24.71
C LEU A 123 16.45 3.73 23.37
N ARG A 124 17.76 3.78 23.18
CA ARG A 124 18.48 3.11 22.11
C ARG A 124 19.44 2.11 22.73
N ILE A 125 19.50 0.92 22.18
CA ILE A 125 20.36 -0.16 22.65
C ILE A 125 21.30 -0.52 21.51
N LEU A 126 22.60 -0.32 21.72
CA LEU A 126 23.62 -0.83 20.82
C LEU A 126 23.79 -2.32 21.06
N THR A 127 23.48 -3.13 20.06
CA THR A 127 23.67 -4.58 20.11
C THR A 127 24.76 -5.00 19.15
N VAL A 128 25.75 -5.74 19.66
CA VAL A 128 26.84 -6.33 18.88
C VAL A 128 26.79 -7.83 19.08
N VAL A 129 26.77 -8.58 17.98
CA VAL A 129 26.67 -10.03 17.97
C VAL A 129 27.71 -10.61 17.01
N ASP A 130 28.49 -11.57 17.47
CA ASP A 130 29.35 -12.38 16.59
C ASP A 130 28.48 -13.31 15.73
N THR A 131 28.61 -13.18 14.42
CA THR A 131 27.79 -13.92 13.46
C THR A 131 28.10 -15.41 13.42
N HIS A 132 29.31 -15.83 13.81
CA HIS A 132 29.68 -17.24 13.90
C HIS A 132 29.27 -17.82 15.26
N SER A 133 29.81 -17.29 16.35
CA SER A 133 29.67 -17.89 17.68
C SER A 133 28.30 -17.61 18.33
N ARG A 134 27.54 -16.64 17.80
CA ARG A 134 26.32 -16.10 18.41
C ARG A 134 26.53 -15.48 19.79
N LEU A 135 27.78 -15.28 20.20
CA LEU A 135 28.12 -14.49 21.37
C LEU A 135 27.61 -13.07 21.17
N CYS A 136 27.14 -12.43 22.25
CA CYS A 136 26.78 -11.02 22.26
C CYS A 136 27.87 -10.23 23.00
N PRO A 137 28.90 -9.73 22.29
CA PRO A 137 29.95 -8.92 22.89
C PRO A 137 29.43 -7.67 23.62
N ALA A 138 28.37 -7.04 23.13
CA ALA A 138 27.83 -5.82 23.72
C ALA A 138 26.30 -5.72 23.59
N ALA A 139 25.67 -5.33 24.70
CA ALA A 139 24.30 -4.81 24.73
C ALA A 139 24.30 -3.58 25.64
N ASP A 140 24.51 -2.41 25.06
CA ASP A 140 24.67 -1.15 25.78
C ASP A 140 23.41 -0.27 25.60
N PRO A 141 22.59 -0.07 26.65
CA PRO A 141 21.40 0.78 26.59
C PRO A 141 21.69 2.22 26.99
N ARG A 142 21.28 3.20 26.15
CA ARG A 142 21.38 4.65 26.45
C ARG A 142 20.17 5.43 25.97
N PHE A 143 19.86 6.54 26.66
CA PHE A 143 18.78 7.45 26.25
C PHE A 143 19.13 8.27 25.00
N ALA A 144 20.42 8.56 24.81
CA ALA A 144 20.97 9.19 23.63
C ALA A 144 22.30 8.49 23.29
N TYR A 145 22.59 8.37 22.00
CA TYR A 145 23.81 7.75 21.50
C TYR A 145 24.54 8.72 20.58
N ARG A 146 25.81 8.97 20.88
CA ARG A 146 26.77 9.67 20.01
C ARG A 146 27.76 8.66 19.42
N GLY A 147 28.51 9.08 18.39
CA GLY A 147 29.55 8.23 17.79
C GLY A 147 30.63 7.80 18.80
N GLU A 148 31.02 8.72 19.68
CA GLU A 148 31.99 8.46 20.76
C GLU A 148 31.53 7.35 21.71
N ASP A 149 30.24 7.29 22.04
CA ASP A 149 29.68 6.22 22.88
C ASP A 149 29.85 4.84 22.21
N VAL A 150 29.73 4.76 20.88
CA VAL A 150 29.91 3.52 20.12
C VAL A 150 31.37 3.08 20.19
N VAL A 151 32.31 3.99 19.95
CA VAL A 151 33.75 3.71 20.01
C VAL A 151 34.14 3.20 21.40
N GLN A 152 33.72 3.88 22.46
CA GLN A 152 34.00 3.46 23.83
C GLN A 152 33.47 2.07 24.16
N THR A 153 32.26 1.73 23.68
CA THR A 153 31.68 0.40 23.93
C THR A 153 32.42 -0.67 23.14
N LEU A 154 32.81 -0.42 21.88
CA LEU A 154 33.61 -1.36 21.10
C LEU A 154 35.00 -1.56 21.71
N GLU A 155 35.72 -0.50 22.09
CA GLU A 155 37.05 -0.59 22.71
C GLU A 155 37.03 -1.45 23.99
N LYS A 156 36.04 -1.23 24.88
CA LYS A 156 35.88 -2.00 26.12
C LYS A 156 35.68 -3.49 25.87
N VAL A 157 35.01 -3.84 24.79
CA VAL A 157 34.63 -5.20 24.45
C VAL A 157 35.74 -5.90 23.68
N CYS A 158 36.35 -5.21 22.71
CA CYS A 158 37.52 -5.68 21.98
C CYS A 158 38.72 -5.93 22.91
N ALA A 159 38.91 -5.10 23.95
CA ALA A 159 39.95 -5.33 24.96
C ALA A 159 39.81 -6.66 25.72
N LYS A 160 38.60 -7.24 25.77
CA LYS A 160 38.32 -8.50 26.47
C LYS A 160 38.25 -9.71 25.55
N LEU A 161 37.62 -9.55 24.38
CA LEU A 161 37.28 -10.65 23.48
C LEU A 161 38.17 -10.71 22.23
N GLY A 162 39.05 -9.72 22.05
CA GLY A 162 39.79 -9.50 20.82
C GLY A 162 39.03 -8.66 19.81
N TYR A 163 39.73 -8.22 18.76
CA TYR A 163 39.16 -7.40 17.70
C TYR A 163 38.55 -8.28 16.61
N PRO A 164 37.35 -7.94 16.10
CA PRO A 164 36.82 -8.62 14.94
C PRO A 164 37.60 -8.23 13.68
N LYS A 165 37.59 -9.05 12.64
CA LYS A 165 38.16 -8.65 11.33
C LYS A 165 37.28 -7.60 10.64
N THR A 166 35.96 -7.75 10.75
CA THR A 166 34.99 -6.85 10.11
C THR A 166 33.81 -6.59 11.03
N ILE A 167 33.37 -5.33 11.11
CA ILE A 167 32.10 -4.97 11.73
C ILE A 167 31.10 -4.60 10.64
N ARG A 168 29.98 -5.34 10.60
CA ARG A 168 28.85 -5.06 9.73
C ARG A 168 27.84 -4.19 10.46
N VAL A 169 27.52 -3.04 9.86
CA VAL A 169 26.51 -2.10 10.36
C VAL A 169 25.43 -1.93 9.30
N ASP A 170 24.19 -2.32 9.59
CA ASP A 170 23.08 -2.17 8.66
C ASP A 170 22.52 -0.73 8.73
N ASN A 171 23.26 0.24 8.19
CA ASN A 171 22.78 1.61 8.08
C ASN A 171 21.80 1.77 6.91
N VAL A 172 20.58 2.26 7.18
CA VAL A 172 19.61 2.60 6.13
C VAL A 172 20.07 3.78 5.25
N LEU A 173 21.13 4.51 5.63
CA LEU A 173 21.53 5.76 4.97
C LEU A 173 22.97 5.86 4.44
N ARG A 174 23.88 4.89 4.64
CA ARG A 174 25.14 4.79 3.89
C ARG A 174 25.81 3.44 4.21
N ARG A 175 26.24 2.74 3.16
CA ARG A 175 26.97 1.47 3.23
C ARG A 175 28.41 1.76 3.57
N GLU A 176 28.81 1.50 4.80
CA GLU A 176 30.22 1.49 5.17
C GLU A 176 30.43 0.19 5.97
N GLU A 177 31.17 -0.74 5.37
CA GLU A 177 31.79 -1.84 6.10
C GLU A 177 33.09 -1.27 6.65
N PHE A 178 33.24 -1.29 7.98
CA PHE A 178 34.47 -0.87 8.62
C PHE A 178 35.33 -2.12 8.82
N ALA A 179 36.47 -2.16 8.13
CA ALA A 179 37.57 -3.03 8.54
C ALA A 179 38.13 -2.45 9.85
N VAL A 180 38.31 -3.32 10.83
CA VAL A 180 38.86 -2.96 12.15
C VAL A 180 40.36 -3.17 12.15
#